data_AF-A0A6S7AT58-F1
#
_entry.id   AF-A0A6S7AT58-F1
#
_cell.length_a   1.000
_cell.length_b   1.000
_cell.length_c   1.000
_cell.angle_alpha   90.00
_cell.angle_beta   90.00
_cell.angle_gamma   90.00
#
_symmetry.space_group_name_H-M   'P 1'
#
loop_
_entity.id
_entity.type
_entity.pdbx_description
1 polymer ?
#
loop_
_entity_poly.entity_id
_entity_poly.type
_entity_poly.pdbx_seq_one_letter_code
_entity_poly.pdbx_strand_id
1 'polypeptide(L)' 'MDKFSGIDLHSNNSVVVVSDEADRIVYQRTVADQFYSLVM' A
#
# COMPACT_ATOMS: atom_id res chain seq x y z
N MET A 1 -7.20 16.71 4.69
CA MET A 1 -6.36 16.28 3.57
C MET A 1 -6.16 14.81 3.80
N ASP A 2 -7.16 14.08 3.34
CA ASP A 2 -7.36 12.71 3.71
C ASP A 2 -6.48 11.85 2.79
N LYS A 3 -5.90 10.80 3.38
CA LYS A 3 -5.04 9.86 2.66
C LYS A 3 -5.68 8.50 2.79
N PHE A 4 -5.84 7.83 1.66
CA PHE A 4 -6.44 6.51 1.59
C PHE A 4 -5.32 5.50 1.38
N SER A 5 -5.33 4.40 2.12
CA SER A 5 -4.33 3.33 1.97
C SER A 5 -5.00 2.04 1.50
N GLY A 6 -4.50 1.47 0.42
CA GLY A 6 -4.88 0.16 -0.11
C GLY A 6 -3.74 -0.84 0.01
N ILE A 7 -4.08 -2.10 0.25
CA ILE A 7 -3.14 -3.22 0.22
C ILE A 7 -3.65 -4.20 -0.83
N ASP A 8 -2.84 -4.43 -1.86
CA ASP A 8 -3.05 -5.50 -2.84
C ASP A 8 -2.26 -6.73 -2.39
N LEU A 9 -2.97 -7.85 -2.21
CA LEU A 9 -2.38 -9.11 -1.79
C LEU A 9 -2.27 -10.02 -3.01
N HIS A 10 -1.03 -10.23 -3.49
CA HIS A 10 -0.72 -11.27 -4.45
C HIS A 10 0.13 -12.35 -3.77
N SER A 11 0.02 -13.60 -4.21
CA SER A 11 0.43 -14.82 -3.48
C SER A 11 1.87 -14.89 -2.94
N ASN A 12 2.76 -13.95 -3.29
CA ASN A 12 4.12 -13.82 -2.75
C ASN A 12 4.57 -12.37 -2.53
N ASN A 13 3.78 -11.39 -2.94
CA ASN A 13 4.10 -9.98 -2.90
C ASN A 13 2.85 -9.21 -2.49
N SER A 14 2.97 -8.42 -1.44
CA SER A 14 1.98 -7.42 -1.09
C SER A 14 2.38 -6.07 -1.66
N VAL A 15 1.44 -5.29 -2.18
CA VAL A 15 1.69 -3.92 -2.61
C VAL A 15 0.86 -2.98 -1.75
N VAL A 16 1.53 -2.05 -1.08
CA VAL A 16 0.89 -0.97 -0.34
C VAL A 16 0.84 0.25 -1.22
N VAL A 17 -0.35 0.83 -1.36
CA VAL A 17 -0.62 2.05 -2.13
C VAL A 17 -1.26 3.07 -1.21
N VAL A 18 -0.81 4.32 -1.27
CA VAL A 18 -1.49 5.45 -0.64
C VAL A 18 -1.93 6.40 -1.74
N SER A 19 -3.21 6.76 -1.75
CA SER A 19 -3.79 7.76 -2.64
C SER A 19 -4.30 8.99 -1.89
N ASP A 20 -4.35 10.11 -2.61
CA ASP A 20 -5.01 11.33 -2.16
C ASP A 20 -6.51 11.35 -2.56
N GLU A 21 -7.20 12.43 -2.22
CA GLU A 21 -8.63 12.65 -2.52
C GLU A 21 -8.94 12.74 -4.03
N ALA A 22 -7.93 12.89 -4.89
CA ALA A 22 -8.07 12.89 -6.35
C ALA A 22 -7.69 11.54 -6.98
N ASP A 23 -7.66 10.47 -6.16
CA ASP A 23 -7.23 9.12 -6.51
C ASP A 23 -5.79 9.05 -7.07
N ARG A 24 -4.94 10.04 -6.76
CA ARG A 24 -3.54 10.03 -7.20
C ARG A 24 -2.71 9.24 -6.22
N ILE A 25 -1.94 8.28 -6.73
CA ILE A 25 -0.98 7.54 -5.92
C ILE A 25 0.14 8.49 -5.47
N VAL A 26 0.22 8.73 -4.17
CA VAL A 26 1.26 9.54 -3.53
C VAL A 26 2.38 8.70 -2.91
N TYR A 27 2.12 7.41 -2.70
CA TYR A 27 3.13 6.46 -2.22
C TYR A 27 2.79 5.04 -2.70
N GLN A 28 3.81 4.29 -3.10
CA GLN A 28 3.67 2.87 -3.45
C GLN A 28 4.90 2.10 -3.00
N ARG A 29 4.69 0.93 -2.39
CA ARG A 29 5.77 0.01 -2.02
C ARG A 29 5.34 -1.44 -2.17
N THR A 30 6.17 -2.22 -2.84
CA THR A 30 6.07 -3.68 -2.85
C THR A 30 6.81 -4.24 -1.63
N VAL A 31 6.15 -5.15 -0.92
CA VAL A 31 6.64 -5.82 0.28
C VAL A 31 6.56 -7.32 0.04
N ALA A 32 7.67 -8.03 0.21
CA ALA A 32 7.67 -9.48 0.17
C ALA A 32 6.94 -10.04 1.40
N ASP A 33 6.25 -11.16 1.23
CA ASP A 33 5.36 -11.85 2.19
C ASP A 33 5.95 -12.05 3.61
N GLN A 34 7.27 -11.88 3.78
CA GLN A 34 7.98 -12.03 5.06
C GLN A 34 7.97 -10.77 5.95
N PHE A 35 7.48 -9.62 5.46
CA PHE A 35 7.61 -8.32 6.16
C PHE A 35 6.27 -7.58 6.33
N TYR A 36 5.28 -8.23 6.95
CA TYR A 36 3.97 -7.62 7.23
C TYR A 36 3.95 -6.57 8.37
N SER A 37 5.08 -6.15 8.93
CA SER A 37 5.08 -5.28 10.14
C SER A 37 4.99 -3.77 9.87
N LEU A 38 4.71 -3.32 8.64
CA LEU A 38 4.85 -1.91 8.27
C LEU A 38 3.59 -1.29 7.68
N VAL A 39 2.40 -1.58 8.20
CA VAL A 39 1.23 -0.70 7.97
C VAL A 39 0.29 -0.85 9.17
N MET A 40 0.56 -0.11 10.25
CA MET A 40 -0.42 0.17 11.32
C MET A 40 -0.18 1.58 11.85
#